data_AF-A0A1I3JQN9-F1
#
_entry.id   AF-A0A1I3JQN9-F1
#
_cell.length_a   1.000
_cell.length_b   1.000
_cell.length_c   1.000
_cell.angle_alpha   90.00
_cell.angle_beta   90.00
_cell.angle_gamma   90.00
#
_symmetry.space_group_name_H-M   'P 1'
#
loop_
_entity.id
_entity.type
_entity.pdbx_description
1 polymer ?
#
loop_
_entity_poly.entity_id
_entity_poly.type
_entity_poly.pdbx_seq_one_letter_code
_entity_poly.pdbx_strand_id
1 'polypeptide(L)'
;MMTKEQWNGRWVDDYLDLYNFAGAIGDRAWQAEIVEELRQKDAAYDETVRERTKEQLWLQFNAINYKMMELFALMRQSGSSEEESSIRDLIWQLKLQRMDLAKQIKELC
;
A
#
# COMPACT_ATOMS: atom_id res chain seq x y z
N MET A 1 -6.85 -10.46 1.61
CA MET A 1 -7.50 -9.24 1.12
C MET A 1 -9.01 -9.48 1.16
N MET A 2 -9.81 -8.55 1.67
CA MET A 2 -11.28 -8.70 1.61
C MET A 2 -11.71 -8.65 0.14
N THR A 3 -12.75 -9.39 -0.23
CA THR A 3 -13.36 -9.24 -1.55
C THR A 3 -14.08 -7.90 -1.66
N LYS A 4 -14.32 -7.42 -2.88
CA LYS A 4 -15.10 -6.18 -3.10
C LYS A 4 -16.47 -6.24 -2.42
N GLU A 5 -17.12 -7.40 -2.46
CA GLU A 5 -18.42 -7.63 -1.81
C GLU A 5 -18.34 -7.53 -0.29
N GLN A 6 -17.30 -8.11 0.33
CA GLN A 6 -17.09 -8.03 1.78
C GLN A 6 -16.75 -6.61 2.24
N TRP A 7 -15.90 -5.90 1.49
CA TRP A 7 -15.60 -4.50 1.77
C TRP A 7 -16.85 -3.63 1.63
N ASN A 8 -17.62 -3.83 0.56
CA ASN A 8 -18.87 -3.10 0.32
C ASN A 8 -19.86 -3.28 1.45
N GLY A 9 -20.07 -4.51 1.93
CA GLY A 9 -20.99 -4.78 3.03
C GLY A 9 -20.59 -4.01 4.28
N ARG A 10 -19.33 -4.15 4.72
CA ARG A 10 -18.83 -3.46 5.90
C ARG A 10 -18.86 -1.93 5.75
N TRP A 11 -18.46 -1.42 4.59
CA TRP A 11 -18.42 0.01 4.34
C TRP A 11 -19.83 0.63 4.32
N VAL A 12 -20.81 -0.06 3.71
CA VAL A 12 -22.21 0.37 3.75
C VAL A 12 -22.74 0.34 5.18
N ASP A 13 -22.46 -0.72 5.94
CA ASP A 13 -22.88 -0.83 7.34
C ASP A 13 -22.30 0.33 8.19
N ASP A 14 -21.00 0.59 8.06
CA ASP A 14 -20.32 1.69 8.77
C ASP A 14 -20.94 3.06 8.43
N TYR A 15 -21.28 3.31 7.15
CA TYR A 15 -21.91 4.58 6.73
C TYR A 15 -23.39 4.66 7.11
N LEU A 16 -24.10 3.54 7.22
CA LEU A 16 -25.47 3.51 7.72
C LEU A 16 -25.52 3.82 9.22
N ASP A 17 -24.56 3.34 10.00
CA ASP A 17 -24.42 3.69 11.42
C ASP A 17 -24.20 5.20 11.59
N LEU A 18 -23.31 5.79 10.78
CA LEU A 18 -23.09 7.25 10.75
C LEU A 18 -24.34 8.02 10.32
N TYR A 19 -25.05 7.54 9.30
CA TYR A 19 -26.29 8.17 8.83
C TYR A 19 -27.35 8.22 9.92
N ASN A 20 -27.52 7.11 10.64
CA ASN A 20 -28.46 6.99 11.74
C ASN A 20 -28.07 7.90 12.91
N PHE A 21 -26.77 7.96 13.24
CA PHE A 21 -26.26 8.84 14.29
C PHE A 21 -26.45 10.32 13.95
N ALA A 22 -26.13 10.74 12.72
CA ALA A 22 -26.39 12.09 12.22
C ALA A 22 -27.88 12.46 12.34
N GLY A 23 -28.76 11.52 12.03
CA GLY A 23 -30.21 11.68 12.21
C GLY A 23 -30.63 11.84 13.67
N ALA A 24 -30.02 11.07 14.57
CA ALA A 24 -30.32 11.11 16.00
C ALA A 24 -29.94 12.46 16.64
N ILE A 25 -28.87 13.10 16.16
CA ILE A 25 -28.45 14.43 16.63
C ILE A 25 -29.10 15.59 15.85
N GLY A 26 -29.93 15.28 14.84
CA GLY A 26 -30.64 16.27 14.02
C GLY A 26 -29.80 16.96 12.95
N ASP A 27 -28.59 16.46 12.67
CA ASP A 27 -27.69 17.03 11.66
C ASP A 27 -28.07 16.54 10.26
N ARG A 28 -28.99 17.28 9.63
CA ARG A 28 -29.49 16.99 8.27
C ARG A 28 -28.47 17.27 7.18
N ALA A 29 -27.53 18.19 7.41
CA ALA A 29 -26.48 18.49 6.45
C ALA A 29 -25.51 17.31 6.37
N TRP A 30 -25.06 16.82 7.52
CA TRP A 30 -24.20 15.66 7.59
C TRP A 30 -24.87 14.38 7.06
N GLN A 31 -26.17 14.17 7.34
CA GLN A 31 -26.92 13.08 6.73
C GLN A 31 -26.92 13.12 5.19
N ALA A 32 -27.07 14.31 4.60
CA ALA A 32 -27.07 14.47 3.15
C ALA A 32 -25.66 14.20 2.56
N GLU A 33 -24.61 14.64 3.22
CA GLU A 33 -23.22 14.35 2.85
C GLU A 33 -22.95 12.84 2.83
N ILE A 34 -23.38 12.11 3.88
CA ILE A 34 -23.21 10.65 3.97
C ILE A 34 -23.91 9.93 2.80
N VAL A 35 -25.07 10.41 2.35
CA VAL A 35 -25.78 9.82 1.20
C VAL A 35 -25.00 10.03 -0.11
N GLU A 36 -24.39 11.20 -0.30
CA GLU A 36 -23.57 11.44 -1.50
C GLU A 36 -22.29 10.61 -1.48
N GLU A 37 -21.67 10.41 -0.31
CA GLU A 37 -20.55 9.49 -0.16
C GLU A 37 -20.96 8.04 -0.49
N LEU A 38 -22.09 7.57 0.05
CA LEU A 38 -22.66 6.22 -0.23
C LEU A 38 -22.86 5.95 -1.74
N ARG A 39 -23.13 6.99 -2.53
CA ARG A 39 -23.25 6.87 -4.00
C ARG A 39 -21.90 6.70 -4.70
N GLN A 40 -20.82 7.12 -4.08
CA GLN A 40 -19.45 7.05 -4.61
C GLN A 40 -18.69 5.79 -4.13
N LYS A 41 -19.40 4.81 -3.55
CA LYS A 41 -18.82 3.58 -2.97
C LYS A 41 -17.82 2.84 -3.86
N ASP A 42 -18.08 2.76 -5.16
CA ASP A 42 -17.20 2.04 -6.09
C ASP A 42 -15.88 2.79 -6.28
N ALA A 43 -15.93 4.12 -6.36
CA ALA A 43 -14.74 4.96 -6.40
C ALA A 43 -13.98 4.89 -5.06
N ALA A 44 -14.68 4.88 -3.93
CA ALA A 44 -14.07 4.71 -2.61
C ALA A 44 -13.36 3.35 -2.44
N TYR A 45 -13.93 2.27 -3.00
CA TYR A 45 -13.28 0.96 -3.04
C TYR A 45 -12.00 0.99 -3.88
N ASP A 46 -12.09 1.52 -5.10
CA ASP A 46 -10.95 1.56 -6.02
C ASP A 46 -9.80 2.41 -5.46
N GLU A 47 -10.11 3.52 -4.80
CA GLU A 47 -9.13 4.35 -4.10
C GLU A 47 -8.51 3.61 -2.90
N THR A 48 -9.32 2.91 -2.10
CA THR A 48 -8.83 2.09 -0.99
C THR A 48 -7.88 0.99 -1.46
N VAL A 49 -8.20 0.33 -2.59
CA VAL A 49 -7.33 -0.68 -3.20
C VAL A 49 -6.05 -0.05 -3.71
N ARG A 50 -6.13 1.11 -4.35
CA ARG A 50 -4.97 1.85 -4.86
C ARG A 50 -4.01 2.24 -3.75
N GLU A 51 -4.49 2.85 -2.69
CA GLU A 51 -3.66 3.28 -1.55
C GLU A 51 -3.02 2.07 -0.85
N ARG A 52 -3.76 0.98 -0.62
CA ARG A 52 -3.16 -0.25 -0.09
C ARG A 52 -2.09 -0.84 -1.00
N THR A 53 -2.31 -0.80 -2.31
CA THR A 53 -1.33 -1.29 -3.29
C THR A 53 -0.05 -0.44 -3.23
N LYS A 54 -0.19 0.88 -3.15
CA LYS A 54 0.91 1.82 -2.99
C LYS A 54 1.67 1.60 -1.68
N GLU A 55 0.98 1.43 -0.56
CA GLU A 55 1.60 1.07 0.73
C GLU A 55 2.41 -0.22 0.63
N GLN A 56 1.83 -1.26 0.02
CA GLN A 56 2.49 -2.55 -0.16
C GLN A 56 3.76 -2.44 -1.03
N LEU A 57 3.72 -1.66 -2.09
CA LEU A 57 4.89 -1.42 -2.95
C LEU A 57 5.99 -0.67 -2.19
N TRP A 58 5.63 0.34 -1.39
CA TRP A 58 6.60 1.05 -0.55
C TRP A 58 7.24 0.14 0.50
N LEU A 59 6.47 -0.74 1.13
CA LEU A 59 7.01 -1.74 2.06
C LEU A 59 8.02 -2.67 1.37
N GLN A 60 7.71 -3.16 0.18
CA GLN A 60 8.63 -3.99 -0.60
C GLN A 60 9.90 -3.22 -1.01
N PHE A 61 9.73 -1.98 -1.47
CA PHE A 61 10.84 -1.10 -1.85
C PHE A 61 11.80 -0.88 -0.68
N ASN A 62 11.26 -0.59 0.51
CA ASN A 62 12.03 -0.41 1.73
C ASN A 62 12.73 -1.71 2.16
N ALA A 63 12.05 -2.85 2.09
CA ALA A 63 12.64 -4.15 2.39
C ALA A 63 13.84 -4.47 1.49
N ILE A 64 13.75 -4.15 0.19
CA ILE A 64 14.88 -4.30 -0.75
C ILE A 64 16.04 -3.38 -0.36
N ASN A 65 15.77 -2.12 -0.02
CA ASN A 65 16.81 -1.20 0.42
C ASN A 65 17.54 -1.70 1.67
N TYR A 66 16.81 -2.21 2.66
CA TYR A 66 17.42 -2.78 3.86
C TYR A 66 18.32 -3.98 3.52
N LYS A 67 17.85 -4.92 2.71
CA LYS A 67 18.65 -6.08 2.27
C LYS A 67 19.91 -5.64 1.52
N MET A 68 19.81 -4.63 0.65
CA MET A 68 20.98 -4.10 -0.04
C MET A 68 22.00 -3.51 0.96
N MET A 69 21.55 -2.80 1.99
CA MET A 69 22.42 -2.25 3.03
C MET A 69 23.12 -3.35 3.83
N GLU A 70 22.42 -4.43 4.16
CA GLU A 70 23.00 -5.61 4.82
C GLU A 70 24.06 -6.27 3.94
N LEU A 71 23.78 -6.44 2.64
CA LEU A 71 24.75 -6.99 1.69
C LEU A 71 25.99 -6.09 1.54
N PHE A 72 25.82 -4.77 1.51
CA PHE A 72 26.97 -3.84 1.53
C PHE A 72 27.78 -3.92 2.83
N ALA A 73 27.13 -4.17 3.97
CA ALA A 73 27.84 -4.40 5.23
C ALA A 73 28.62 -5.72 5.19
N LEU A 74 28.01 -6.78 4.66
CA LEU A 74 28.64 -8.10 4.51
C LEU A 74 29.84 -8.04 3.55
N MET A 75 29.72 -7.34 2.41
CA MET A 75 30.79 -7.14 1.44
C MET A 75 32.00 -6.37 2.01
N ARG A 76 31.82 -5.58 3.08
CA ARG A 76 32.94 -4.91 3.77
C ARG A 76 33.66 -5.84 4.76
N GLN A 77 33.06 -6.98 5.09
CA GLN A 77 33.56 -7.96 6.04
C GLN A 77 34.05 -9.24 5.35
N SER A 78 33.78 -9.40 4.05
CA SER A 78 34.21 -10.56 3.27
C SER A 78 35.73 -10.65 3.21
N GLY A 79 36.24 -11.86 3.40
CA GLY A 79 37.67 -12.16 3.38
C GLY A 79 38.17 -12.67 2.02
N SER A 80 37.26 -12.88 1.06
CA SER A 80 37.56 -13.46 -0.25
C SER A 80 36.90 -12.73 -1.41
N SER A 81 37.58 -12.72 -2.55
CA SER A 81 37.10 -12.14 -3.81
C SER A 81 35.84 -12.86 -4.35
N GLU A 82 35.69 -14.15 -4.06
CA GLU A 82 34.54 -14.96 -4.51
C GLU A 82 33.25 -14.63 -3.73
N GLU A 83 33.36 -14.43 -2.41
CA GLU A 83 32.25 -13.93 -1.59
C GLU A 83 31.84 -12.52 -2.02
N GLU A 84 32.81 -11.63 -2.25
CA GLU A 84 32.54 -10.28 -2.77
C GLU A 84 31.78 -10.31 -4.10
N SER A 85 32.22 -11.16 -5.04
CA SER A 85 31.57 -11.29 -6.35
C SER A 85 30.12 -11.76 -6.19
N SER A 86 29.88 -12.78 -5.38
CA SER A 86 28.54 -13.32 -5.12
C SER A 86 27.61 -12.27 -4.51
N ILE A 87 28.14 -11.46 -3.57
CA ILE A 87 27.37 -10.37 -2.94
C ILE A 87 27.05 -9.26 -3.96
N ARG A 88 27.97 -8.92 -4.87
CA ARG A 88 27.72 -7.93 -5.94
C ARG A 88 26.59 -8.37 -6.87
N ASP A 89 26.55 -9.65 -7.22
CA ASP A 89 25.49 -10.20 -8.07
C ASP A 89 24.11 -10.10 -7.39
N LEU A 90 24.04 -10.42 -6.10
CA LEU A 90 22.81 -10.26 -5.31
C LEU A 90 22.37 -8.79 -5.23
N ILE A 91 23.30 -7.87 -4.99
CA ILE A 91 23.02 -6.42 -4.98
C ILE A 91 22.50 -5.97 -6.35
N TRP A 92 23.04 -6.49 -7.45
CA TRP A 92 22.58 -6.17 -8.80
C TRP A 92 21.14 -6.63 -9.03
N GLN A 93 20.79 -7.86 -8.65
CA GLN A 93 19.42 -8.35 -8.76
C GLN A 93 18.43 -7.51 -7.95
N LEU A 94 18.80 -7.15 -6.71
CA LEU A 94 18.00 -6.27 -5.87
C LEU A 94 17.83 -4.87 -6.46
N LYS A 95 18.86 -4.32 -7.14
CA LYS A 95 18.72 -3.04 -7.85
C LYS A 95 17.67 -3.10 -8.95
N LEU A 96 17.65 -4.17 -9.75
CA LEU A 96 16.66 -4.35 -10.82
C LEU A 96 15.24 -4.42 -10.24
N GLN A 97 15.04 -5.24 -9.20
CA GLN A 97 13.75 -5.33 -8.50
C GLN A 97 13.32 -3.96 -7.92
N ARG A 98 14.25 -3.23 -7.32
CA ARG A 98 13.97 -1.89 -6.78
C ARG A 98 13.55 -0.90 -7.87
N MET A 99 14.19 -0.95 -9.04
CA MET A 99 13.85 -0.08 -10.18
C MET A 99 12.44 -0.38 -10.69
N ASP A 100 12.06 -1.65 -10.77
CA ASP A 100 10.71 -2.04 -11.17
C ASP A 100 9.65 -1.56 -10.17
N LEU A 101 9.89 -1.75 -8.87
CA LEU A 101 9.01 -1.20 -7.83
C LEU A 101 8.90 0.32 -7.88
N ALA A 102 10.01 1.03 -8.14
CA ALA A 102 9.99 2.49 -8.29
C ALA A 102 9.11 2.94 -9.46
N LYS A 103 9.11 2.18 -10.56
CA LYS A 103 8.24 2.44 -11.71
C LYS A 103 6.78 2.20 -11.34
N GLN A 104 6.45 1.08 -10.71
CA GLN A 104 5.08 0.77 -10.27
C GLN A 104 4.54 1.81 -9.29
N ILE A 105 5.36 2.26 -8.33
CA ILE A 105 5.01 3.33 -7.39
C ILE A 105 4.69 4.62 -8.15
N LYS A 106 5.52 4.99 -9.14
CA LYS A 106 5.32 6.21 -9.94
C LYS A 106 4.04 6.15 -10.77
N GLU A 107 3.64 4.98 -11.25
CA GLU A 107 2.40 4.82 -12.03
C GLU A 107 1.13 4.94 -11.16
N LEU A 108 1.26 4.78 -9.83
CA LEU A 108 0.16 4.86 -8.87
C LEU A 108 0.12 6.19 -8.10
N CYS A 109 1.12 7.07 -8.26
CA CYS A 109 1.19 8.40 -7.63
C CYS A 109 0.86 9.50 -8.65
#